data_AF-A0A7I7NS34-F1
#
_entry.id   AF-A0A7I7NS34-F1
#
_cell.length_a   1.000
_cell.length_b   1.000
_cell.length_c   1.000
_cell.angle_alpha   90.00
_cell.angle_beta   90.00
_cell.angle_gamma   90.00
#
_symmetry.space_group_name_H-M   'P 1'
#
loop_
_entity.id
_entity.type
_entity.pdbx_description
1 polymer ?
#
loop_
_entity_poly.entity_id
_entity_poly.type
_entity_poly.pdbx_seq_one_letter_code
_entity_poly.pdbx_strand_id
1 'polypeptide(L)' 'MRTTVSISDELLAAAKRRARERGQSLGAVIEDALRRELAAAHTGGDRPTVPVFDGGTGPRRGLDLASNTALSEVLDEAWN' A
#
# COMPACT_ATOMS: atom_id res chain seq x y z
N MET A 1 1.50 18.19 9.75
CA MET A 1 1.19 19.60 9.43
C MET A 1 -0.21 19.92 9.94
N ARG A 2 -0.51 21.17 10.35
CA ARG A 2 -1.87 21.59 10.75
C ARG A 2 -2.43 22.53 9.71
N THR A 3 -3.62 22.23 9.21
CA THR A 3 -4.29 22.99 8.15
C THR A 3 -5.69 23.35 8.60
N THR A 4 -6.13 24.56 8.28
CA THR A 4 -7.52 25.01 8.46
C THR A 4 -8.22 24.92 7.12
N VAL A 5 -9.38 24.26 7.08
CA VAL A 5 -10.19 24.09 5.86
C VAL A 5 -11.63 24.51 6.15
N SER A 6 -12.34 24.96 5.12
CA SER A 6 -13.78 25.18 5.19
C SER A 6 -14.52 23.86 4.96
N ILE A 7 -15.52 23.58 5.80
CA ILE A 7 -16.36 22.38 5.73
C ILE A 7 -17.80 22.77 6.06
N SER A 8 -18.78 22.17 5.39
CA SER A 8 -20.19 22.42 5.73
C SER A 8 -20.53 21.86 7.11
N ASP A 9 -21.46 22.52 7.81
CA ASP A 9 -21.89 22.11 9.15
C ASP A 9 -22.46 20.69 9.16
N GLU A 10 -23.21 20.33 8.12
CA GLU A 10 -23.78 19.00 7.95
C GLU A 10 -22.70 17.92 7.86
N LEU A 11 -21.64 18.17 7.06
CA LEU A 11 -20.55 17.23 6.90
C LEU A 11 -19.71 17.12 8.18
N LEU A 12 -19.48 18.25 8.86
CA LEU A 12 -18.79 18.27 10.16
C LEU A 12 -19.56 17.46 11.20
N ALA A 13 -20.89 17.59 11.26
CA ALA A 13 -21.74 16.83 12.16
C ALA A 13 -21.68 15.31 11.86
N ALA A 14 -21.74 14.93 10.59
CA ALA A 14 -21.60 13.54 10.17
C ALA A 14 -20.22 12.97 10.54
N ALA A 15 -19.14 13.72 10.31
CA ALA A 15 -17.78 13.30 10.63
C ALA A 15 -17.58 13.13 12.15
N LYS A 16 -18.12 14.03 12.98
CA LYS A 16 -18.10 13.92 14.45
C LYS A 16 -18.84 12.68 14.94
N ARG A 17 -20.02 12.39 14.38
CA ARG A 17 -20.78 11.18 14.70
C ARG A 17 -19.96 9.92 14.38
N ARG A 18 -19.37 9.88 13.19
CA ARG A 18 -18.51 8.76 12.77
C ARG A 18 -17.28 8.59 13.67
N ALA A 19 -16.66 9.67 14.09
CA ALA A 19 -15.52 9.64 15.01
C ALA A 19 -15.90 9.00 16.35
N ARG A 20 -17.08 9.37 16.90
CA ARG A 20 -17.62 8.76 18.13
C ARG A 20 -17.92 7.27 17.96
N GLU A 21 -18.58 6.89 16.86
CA GLU A 21 -18.89 5.48 16.56
C GLU A 21 -17.64 4.61 16.48
N ARG A 22 -16.52 5.17 15.99
CA ARG A 22 -15.24 4.44 15.85
C ARG A 22 -14.31 4.57 17.05
N GLY A 23 -14.64 5.39 18.05
CA GLY A 23 -13.74 5.68 19.17
C GLY A 23 -12.45 6.38 18.73
N GLN A 24 -12.50 7.22 17.69
CA GLN A 24 -11.36 7.92 17.10
C GLN A 24 -11.54 9.43 17.20
N SER A 25 -10.45 10.18 17.01
CA SER A 25 -10.53 11.64 16.88
C SER A 25 -11.11 12.04 15.51
N LEU A 26 -11.71 13.24 15.43
CA LEU A 26 -12.18 13.79 14.15
C LEU A 26 -11.03 13.90 13.13
N GLY A 27 -9.83 14.29 13.60
CA GLY A 27 -8.64 14.37 12.76
C GLY A 27 -8.27 13.04 12.12
N ALA A 28 -8.30 11.95 12.89
CA ALA A 28 -8.01 10.61 12.36
C ALA A 28 -9.03 10.17 11.29
N VAL A 29 -10.33 10.48 11.51
CA VAL A 29 -11.37 10.20 10.50
C VAL A 29 -11.13 10.96 9.20
N ILE A 30 -10.76 12.24 9.30
CA ILE A 30 -10.47 13.09 8.14
C ILE A 30 -9.21 12.61 7.41
N GLU A 31 -8.14 12.29 8.16
CA GLU A 31 -6.88 11.78 7.59
C GLU A 31 -7.11 10.46 6.83
N ASP A 32 -7.85 9.53 7.42
CA ASP A 32 -8.21 8.26 6.79
C ASP A 32 -9.03 8.46 5.51
N ALA A 33 -9.94 9.42 5.50
CA ALA A 33 -10.75 9.73 4.32
C ALA A 33 -9.88 10.28 3.19
N LEU A 34 -8.99 11.23 3.50
CA LEU A 34 -8.04 11.79 2.54
C LEU A 34 -7.08 10.72 2.00
N ARG A 35 -6.57 9.83 2.86
CA ARG A 35 -5.69 8.74 2.42
C ARG A 35 -6.40 7.82 1.43
N ARG A 36 -7.65 7.44 1.70
CA ARG A 36 -8.45 6.60 0.79
C ARG A 36 -8.69 7.30 -0.55
N GLU A 37 -9.06 8.58 -0.53
CA GLU A 37 -9.33 9.35 -1.74
C GLU A 37 -8.07 9.51 -2.60
N LEU A 38 -6.96 9.88 -1.98
CA LEU A 38 -5.68 10.04 -2.68
C LEU A 38 -5.16 8.69 -3.18
N ALA A 39 -5.32 7.59 -2.43
CA ALA A 39 -4.93 6.27 -2.90
C ALA A 39 -5.76 5.79 -4.10
N ALA A 40 -7.07 6.05 -4.10
CA ALA A 40 -7.95 5.72 -5.22
C ALA A 40 -7.55 6.44 -6.52
N ALA A 41 -7.03 7.67 -6.41
CA ALA A 41 -6.49 8.41 -7.55
C ALA A 41 -5.21 7.75 -8.14
N HIS A 42 -4.45 6.99 -7.34
CA HIS A 42 -3.23 6.31 -7.79
C HIS A 42 -3.49 4.94 -8.44
N THR A 43 -4.68 4.36 -8.27
CA THR A 43 -5.04 3.08 -8.92
C THR A 43 -5.29 3.17 -10.43
N GLY A 44 -5.22 4.37 -11.02
CA GLY A 44 -5.32 4.58 -12.48
C GLY A 44 -4.00 4.44 -13.25
N GLY A 45 -2.87 4.23 -12.57
CA GLY A 45 -1.62 3.90 -13.24
C GLY A 45 -1.67 2.47 -13.78
N ASP A 46 -1.22 2.26 -15.02
CA ASP A 46 -1.07 0.93 -15.60
C ASP A 46 -0.28 0.06 -14.62
N ARG A 47 -0.95 -0.91 -14.00
CA ARG A 47 -0.28 -1.84 -13.09
C ARG A 47 0.76 -2.56 -13.95
N PRO A 48 2.06 -2.51 -13.60
CA PRO A 48 3.05 -3.17 -14.43
C PRO A 48 2.65 -4.64 -14.53
N THR A 49 2.60 -5.14 -15.76
CA THR A 49 2.43 -6.56 -15.99
C THR A 49 3.67 -7.22 -15.41
N VAL A 50 3.53 -7.83 -14.23
CA VAL A 50 4.61 -8.59 -13.63
C VAL A 50 4.69 -9.91 -14.41
N PRO A 51 5.82 -10.22 -15.05
CA PRO A 51 5.95 -11.48 -15.77
C PRO A 51 5.80 -12.65 -14.79
N VAL A 52 4.94 -13.60 -15.15
CA VAL A 52 4.85 -14.90 -14.47
C VAL A 52 5.70 -15.86 -15.28
N PHE A 53 6.75 -16.40 -14.66
CA PHE A 53 7.63 -17.38 -15.29
C PHE A 53 7.05 -18.79 -15.09
N ASP A 54 6.38 -19.34 -16.10
CA ASP A 54 5.72 -20.66 -16.09
C ASP A 54 6.46 -21.73 -16.92
N GLY A 55 7.26 -21.31 -17.92
CA GLY A 55 7.97 -22.19 -18.86
C GLY A 55 9.36 -22.70 -18.42
N GLY A 56 9.69 -22.67 -17.13
CA GLY A 56 11.01 -23.11 -16.64
C GLY A 56 12.16 -22.10 -16.86
N THR A 57 11.85 -20.89 -17.32
CA THR A 57 12.74 -19.72 -17.36
C THR A 57 12.74 -18.90 -16.06
N GLY A 58 12.01 -19.40 -15.05
CA GLY A 58 11.97 -18.85 -13.71
C GLY A 58 13.21 -19.21 -12.88
N PRO A 59 13.22 -18.86 -11.59
CA PRO A 59 14.34 -19.13 -10.72
C PRO A 59 14.67 -20.63 -10.60
N ARG A 60 15.94 -20.91 -10.27
CA ARG A 60 16.50 -22.27 -10.15
C ARG A 60 15.59 -23.16 -9.28
N ARG A 61 15.26 -24.35 -9.78
CA ARG A 61 14.38 -25.30 -9.05
C ARG A 61 14.94 -25.60 -7.66
N GLY A 62 14.07 -25.60 -6.65
CA GLY A 62 14.42 -25.89 -5.26
C GLY A 62 15.02 -24.70 -4.50
N LEU A 63 15.20 -23.55 -5.14
CA LEU A 63 15.63 -22.33 -4.47
C LEU A 63 14.46 -21.70 -3.71
N ASP A 64 14.64 -21.49 -2.41
CA ASP A 64 13.72 -20.69 -1.61
C ASP A 64 13.99 -19.20 -1.83
N LEU A 65 13.06 -18.56 -2.55
CA LEU A 65 13.14 -17.13 -2.88
C LEU A 65 12.86 -16.21 -1.70
N ALA A 66 12.35 -16.73 -0.58
CA ALA A 66 12.15 -15.95 0.64
C ALA A 66 13.41 -15.93 1.53
N SER A 67 14.44 -16.72 1.19
CA SER A 67 15.69 -16.78 1.94
C SER A 67 16.77 -15.92 1.29
N ASN A 68 17.10 -14.81 1.95
CA ASN A 68 18.19 -13.93 1.49
C ASN A 68 19.53 -14.67 1.39
N THR A 69 19.80 -15.59 2.31
CA THR A 69 21.04 -16.40 2.29
C THR A 69 21.11 -17.29 1.05
N ALA A 70 20.02 -18.01 0.75
CA ALA A 70 19.99 -18.91 -0.41
C ALA A 70 20.13 -18.13 -1.74
N LEU A 71 19.58 -16.91 -1.81
CA LEU A 71 19.74 -16.03 -2.96
C LEU A 71 21.19 -15.54 -3.14
N SER A 72 21.85 -15.13 -2.06
CA SER A 72 23.24 -14.66 -2.10
C SER A 72 24.20 -15.74 -2.62
N GLU A 73 24.05 -16.98 -2.15
CA GLU A 73 24.92 -18.10 -2.56
C GLU A 73 24.85 -18.37 -4.07
N VAL A 74 23.64 -18.35 -4.65
CA VAL A 74 23.45 -18.57 -6.09
C VAL A 74 23.98 -17.41 -6.92
N LEU A 75 23.87 -16.17 -6.42
CA LEU A 75 24.44 -15.02 -7.10
C LEU A 75 25.97 -15.15 -7.11
N ASP A 76 26.62 -15.41 -5.98
CA ASP A 76 28.08 -15.55 -5.89
C ASP A 76 28.62 -16.68 -6.81
N GLU A 77 27.89 -17.79 -6.95
CA GLU A 77 28.24 -18.88 -7.88
C GLU A 77 28.19 -18.46 -9.36
N ALA A 78 27.27 -17.56 -9.73
CA ALA A 78 27.08 -17.13 -11.13
C ALA A 78 28.11 -16.08 -11.62
N TRP A 79 28.88 -15.47 -10.71
CA TRP A 79 29.89 -14.44 -11.02
C TRP A 79 31.33 -14.98 -11.01
N ASN A 80 31.52 -16.29 -10.96
CA ASN A 80 32.81 -16.99 -11.00
C ASN A 80 32.89 -17.94 -12.21
#